data_AF-A0A2S3U080-F1
#
_entry.id   AF-A0A2S3U080-F1
#
_cell.length_a   1.000
_cell.length_b   1.000
_cell.length_c   1.000
_cell.angle_alpha   90.00
_cell.angle_beta   90.00
_cell.angle_gamma   90.00
#
_symmetry.space_group_name_H-M   'P 1'
#
loop_
_entity.id
_entity.type
_entity.pdbx_description
1 polymer ?
#
loop_
_entity_poly.entity_id
_entity_poly.type
_entity_poly.pdbx_seq_one_letter_code
_entity_poly.pdbx_strand_id
1 'polypeptide(L)'
;MWTAFHQLGAQVFVIQTVDYLVGAILLIWLASRMRTKNVVEKQPSNWFMTFIWGLIGLVLVIVGQVIILKMTALLGQSTASTNTTTLLTVGQQYPAFFLAIIVGAPIMEEIVFRKVIFGNLSAVTGQIGAALISSVLFSFAHADGHFILYAFIGLLFCWLYQHTGRIQTSMTAHILMNASVVLPTLLGLLH
;
A
#
# COMPACT_ATOMS: atom_id res chain seq x y z
N MET A 1 19.27 7.86 -28.75
CA MET A 1 18.86 7.54 -27.36
C MET A 1 17.62 8.33 -26.93
N TRP A 2 17.55 9.64 -27.18
CA TRP A 2 16.39 10.49 -26.83
C TRP A 2 15.10 10.20 -27.63
N THR A 3 15.22 9.74 -28.88
CA THR A 3 14.10 9.38 -29.76
C THR A 3 13.39 8.07 -29.40
N ALA A 4 14.08 7.15 -28.70
CA ALA A 4 13.50 5.88 -28.25
C ALA A 4 12.49 6.10 -27.11
N PHE A 5 12.73 7.09 -26.24
CA PHE A 5 11.83 7.40 -25.13
C PHE A 5 10.52 8.09 -25.58
N HIS A 6 10.54 8.84 -26.69
CA HIS A 6 9.33 9.47 -27.25
C HIS A 6 8.38 8.49 -27.94
N GLN A 7 8.83 7.29 -28.31
CA GLN A 7 7.98 6.24 -28.88
C GLN A 7 7.31 5.36 -27.84
N LEU A 8 7.66 5.49 -26.55
CA LEU A 8 7.15 4.59 -25.53
C LEU A 8 5.67 4.81 -25.21
N GLY A 9 5.04 5.92 -25.58
CA GLY A 9 3.59 6.20 -25.49
C GLY A 9 2.78 5.29 -24.54
N ALA A 10 1.88 4.47 -25.10
CA ALA A 10 1.10 3.47 -24.37
C ALA A 10 1.92 2.33 -23.75
N GLN A 11 3.10 2.03 -24.33
CA GLN A 11 3.96 0.94 -23.90
C GLN A 11 4.60 1.21 -22.52
N VAL A 12 4.77 2.48 -22.12
CA VAL A 12 5.27 2.85 -20.79
C VAL A 12 4.44 2.18 -19.70
N PHE A 13 3.11 2.24 -19.79
CA PHE A 13 2.23 1.71 -18.75
C PHE A 13 2.19 0.19 -18.73
N VAL A 14 2.35 -0.46 -19.88
CA VAL A 14 2.52 -1.92 -19.96
C VAL A 14 3.84 -2.34 -19.31
N ILE A 15 4.94 -1.66 -19.66
CA ILE A 15 6.26 -1.92 -19.08
C ILE A 15 6.23 -1.70 -17.57
N GLN A 16 5.64 -0.60 -17.11
CA GLN A 16 5.49 -0.30 -15.70
C GLN A 16 4.65 -1.37 -15.00
N THR A 17 3.55 -1.83 -15.61
CA THR A 17 2.74 -2.92 -15.04
C THR A 17 3.58 -4.18 -14.83
N VAL A 18 4.34 -4.58 -15.84
CA VAL A 18 5.23 -5.75 -15.76
C VAL A 18 6.29 -5.53 -14.68
N ASP A 19 6.91 -4.35 -14.62
CA ASP A 19 7.93 -4.01 -13.64
C ASP A 19 7.41 -4.13 -12.19
N TYR A 20 6.22 -3.60 -11.89
CA TYR A 20 5.61 -3.73 -10.56
C TYR A 20 5.31 -5.19 -10.20
N LEU A 21 4.82 -5.99 -11.15
CA LEU A 21 4.51 -7.40 -10.90
C LEU A 21 5.79 -8.23 -10.70
N VAL A 22 6.81 -8.01 -11.54
CA VAL A 22 8.12 -8.65 -11.40
C VAL A 22 8.78 -8.22 -10.10
N GLY A 23 8.76 -6.92 -9.77
CA GLY A 23 9.26 -6.38 -8.52
C GLY A 23 8.57 -7.01 -7.30
N ALA A 24 7.24 -7.13 -7.32
CA ALA A 24 6.48 -7.81 -6.27
C ALA A 24 6.90 -9.27 -6.11
N ILE A 25 7.03 -10.03 -7.21
CA ILE A 25 7.48 -11.43 -7.19
C ILE A 25 8.90 -11.54 -6.64
N LEU A 26 9.82 -10.70 -7.10
CA LEU A 26 11.21 -10.66 -6.66
C LEU A 26 11.31 -10.34 -5.16
N LEU A 27 10.54 -9.35 -4.69
CA LEU A 27 10.51 -8.99 -3.27
C LEU A 27 9.87 -10.09 -2.42
N ILE A 28 8.81 -10.76 -2.88
CA ILE A 28 8.26 -11.94 -2.20
C ILE A 28 9.31 -13.04 -2.10
N TRP A 29 10.02 -13.32 -3.21
CA TRP A 29 11.07 -14.32 -3.24
C TRP A 29 12.20 -13.97 -2.28
N LEU A 30 12.71 -12.74 -2.29
CA LEU A 30 13.72 -12.26 -1.34
C LEU A 30 13.23 -12.35 0.12
N ALA A 31 12.02 -11.88 0.39
CA ALA A 31 11.41 -11.92 1.72
C ALA A 31 11.24 -13.35 2.24
N SER A 32 10.99 -14.32 1.35
CA SER A 32 10.90 -15.76 1.71
C SER A 32 12.26 -16.39 2.02
N ARG A 33 13.36 -15.79 1.54
CA ARG A 33 14.74 -16.24 1.77
C ARG A 33 15.36 -15.64 3.04
N MET A 34 14.74 -14.61 3.64
CA MET A 34 15.18 -14.04 4.90
C MET A 34 15.02 -15.07 6.04
N ARG A 35 16.14 -15.65 6.48
CA ARG A 35 16.17 -16.78 7.42
C ARG A 35 15.77 -16.39 8.85
N THR A 36 16.00 -15.13 9.23
CA THR A 36 15.67 -14.60 10.55
C THR A 36 14.32 -13.89 10.50
N LYS A 37 13.33 -14.47 11.19
CA LYS A 37 12.07 -13.77 11.45
C LYS A 37 12.34 -12.55 12.31
N ASN A 38 11.74 -11.43 11.95
CA ASN A 38 11.81 -10.23 12.78
C ASN A 38 10.99 -10.40 14.07
N VAL A 39 11.10 -9.44 14.99
CA VAL A 39 10.44 -9.51 16.30
C VAL A 39 8.91 -9.57 16.21
N VAL A 40 8.33 -9.08 15.11
CA VAL A 40 6.89 -9.06 14.85
C VAL A 40 6.37 -10.44 14.45
N GLU A 41 7.16 -11.23 13.72
CA GLU A 41 6.74 -12.53 13.17
C GLU A 41 6.92 -13.73 14.13
N LYS A 42 7.19 -13.48 15.43
CA LYS A 42 7.48 -14.53 16.41
C LYS A 42 6.27 -15.42 16.73
N GLN A 43 5.07 -14.83 16.82
CA GLN A 43 3.84 -15.51 17.20
C GLN A 43 2.76 -15.28 16.14
N PRO A 44 2.89 -15.88 14.94
CA PRO A 44 1.94 -15.64 13.86
C PRO A 44 0.60 -16.31 14.16
N SER A 45 -0.48 -15.57 13.92
CA SER A 45 -1.85 -16.10 13.93
C SER A 45 -2.03 -17.20 12.88
N ASN A 46 -3.13 -17.95 12.93
CA ASN A 46 -3.46 -18.88 11.84
C ASN A 46 -3.93 -18.13 10.58
N TRP A 47 -3.90 -18.80 9.43
CA TRP A 47 -4.26 -18.20 8.13
C TRP A 47 -5.70 -17.70 8.06
N PHE A 48 -6.64 -18.38 8.72
CA PHE A 48 -8.04 -17.93 8.77
C PHE A 48 -8.16 -16.59 9.49
N MET A 49 -7.56 -16.47 10.68
CA MET A 49 -7.55 -15.21 11.44
C MET A 49 -6.79 -14.10 10.72
N THR A 50 -5.72 -14.43 10.00
CA THR A 50 -4.98 -13.49 9.14
C THR A 50 -5.90 -12.83 8.12
N PHE A 51 -6.72 -13.64 7.44
CA PHE A 51 -7.67 -13.15 6.45
C PHE A 51 -8.79 -12.32 7.08
N ILE A 52 -9.38 -12.80 8.19
CA ILE A 52 -10.43 -12.06 8.91
C ILE A 52 -9.92 -10.70 9.38
N TRP A 53 -8.72 -10.64 9.97
CA TRP A 53 -8.11 -9.37 10.37
C TRP A 53 -7.77 -8.48 9.17
N GLY A 54 -7.46 -9.04 8.00
CA GLY A 54 -7.33 -8.29 6.75
C GLY A 54 -8.63 -7.62 6.32
N LEU A 55 -9.77 -8.33 6.43
CA LEU A 55 -11.10 -7.77 6.15
C LEU A 55 -11.50 -6.70 7.16
N ILE A 56 -11.23 -6.92 8.45
CA ILE A 56 -11.43 -5.90 9.48
C ILE A 56 -10.55 -4.67 9.18
N GLY A 57 -9.31 -4.90 8.79
CA GLY A 57 -8.36 -3.87 8.37
C GLY A 57 -8.89 -2.99 7.23
N LEU A 58 -9.54 -3.60 6.22
CA LEU A 58 -10.21 -2.87 5.14
C LEU A 58 -11.27 -1.89 5.68
N VAL A 59 -12.14 -2.36 6.59
CA VAL A 59 -13.19 -1.51 7.16
C VAL A 59 -12.57 -0.38 7.98
N LEU A 60 -11.58 -0.69 8.82
CA LEU A 60 -10.89 0.30 9.65
C LEU A 60 -10.19 1.38 8.81
N VAL A 61 -9.53 0.98 7.72
CA VAL A 61 -8.82 1.93 6.87
C VAL A 61 -9.78 2.83 6.09
N ILE A 62 -10.90 2.31 5.60
CA ILE A 62 -11.94 3.12 4.92
C ILE A 62 -12.56 4.13 5.91
N VAL A 63 -12.97 3.67 7.09
CA VAL A 63 -13.56 4.54 8.11
C VAL A 63 -12.58 5.62 8.55
N GLY A 64 -11.33 5.25 8.82
CA GLY A 64 -10.28 6.20 9.21
C GLY A 64 -9.98 7.24 8.13
N GLN A 65 -9.93 6.83 6.86
CA GLN A 65 -9.76 7.75 5.73
C GLN A 65 -10.90 8.76 5.65
N VAL A 66 -12.16 8.32 5.76
CA VAL A 66 -13.32 9.21 5.73
C VAL A 66 -13.28 10.22 6.87
N ILE A 67 -12.91 9.80 8.08
CA ILE A 67 -12.79 10.68 9.24
C ILE A 67 -11.68 11.72 9.01
N ILE A 68 -10.49 11.28 8.62
CA ILE A 68 -9.33 12.17 8.41
C ILE A 68 -9.61 13.17 7.30
N LEU A 69 -10.14 12.73 6.16
CA LEU A 69 -10.47 13.61 5.04
C LEU A 69 -11.52 14.66 5.42
N LYS A 70 -12.53 14.28 6.24
CA LYS A 70 -13.49 15.26 6.78
C LYS A 70 -12.81 16.27 7.70
N MET A 71 -11.92 15.82 8.59
CA MET A 71 -11.18 16.71 9.49
C MET A 71 -10.27 17.68 8.71
N THR A 72 -9.53 17.20 7.72
CA THR A 72 -8.65 18.05 6.91
C THR A 72 -9.45 19.01 6.02
N ALA A 73 -10.62 18.60 5.54
CA ALA A 73 -11.55 19.49 4.82
C ALA A 73 -12.03 20.65 5.70
N LEU A 74 -12.34 20.40 6.98
CA LEU A 74 -12.70 21.45 7.94
C LEU A 74 -11.56 22.44 8.20
N LEU A 75 -10.31 22.01 7.97
CA LEU A 75 -9.10 22.85 8.05
C LEU A 75 -8.77 23.53 6.70
N GLY A 76 -9.66 23.43 5.69
CA GLY A 76 -9.49 24.06 4.38
C GLY A 76 -8.57 23.32 3.42
N GLN A 77 -8.15 22.09 3.73
CA GLN A 77 -7.37 21.28 2.79
C GLN A 77 -8.27 20.58 1.77
N SER A 78 -7.75 20.44 0.55
CA SER A 78 -8.39 19.63 -0.49
C SER A 78 -8.50 18.17 -0.03
N THR A 79 -9.61 17.52 -0.34
CA THR A 79 -9.79 16.07 -0.17
C THR A 79 -9.48 15.29 -1.45
N ALA A 80 -9.24 16.00 -2.56
CA ALA A 80 -8.94 15.38 -3.85
C ALA A 80 -7.46 14.97 -3.90
N SER A 81 -7.22 13.67 -4.01
CA SER A 81 -5.88 13.09 -4.15
C SER A 81 -5.43 13.12 -5.61
N THR A 82 -4.38 13.92 -5.90
CA THR A 82 -3.79 13.99 -7.25
C THR A 82 -3.22 12.64 -7.67
N ASN A 83 -2.64 11.89 -6.73
CA ASN A 83 -2.14 10.54 -6.97
C ASN A 83 -3.28 9.62 -7.42
N THR A 84 -4.38 9.57 -6.66
CA THR A 84 -5.53 8.70 -6.98
C THR A 84 -6.14 9.06 -8.32
N THR A 85 -6.39 10.36 -8.59
CA THR A 85 -6.95 10.80 -9.88
C THR A 85 -6.04 10.39 -11.04
N THR A 86 -4.73 10.62 -10.93
CA THR A 86 -3.77 10.26 -11.99
C THR A 86 -3.77 8.76 -12.26
N LEU A 87 -3.71 7.94 -11.21
CA LEU A 87 -3.71 6.47 -11.33
C LEU A 87 -5.01 5.94 -11.95
N LEU A 88 -6.16 6.50 -11.57
CA LEU A 88 -7.46 6.10 -12.15
C LEU A 88 -7.58 6.51 -13.61
N THR A 89 -7.17 7.73 -13.99
CA THR A 89 -7.18 8.19 -15.39
C THR A 89 -6.28 7.31 -16.26
N VAL A 90 -5.07 7.01 -15.82
CA VAL A 90 -4.16 6.11 -16.54
C VAL A 90 -4.76 4.71 -16.65
N GLY A 91 -5.32 4.17 -15.56
CA GLY A 91 -5.91 2.83 -15.55
C GLY A 91 -7.15 2.72 -16.45
N GLN A 92 -7.98 3.76 -16.56
CA GLN A 92 -9.10 3.79 -17.51
C GLN A 92 -8.61 3.67 -18.96
N GLN A 93 -7.50 4.34 -19.28
CA GLN A 93 -6.89 4.27 -20.61
C GLN A 93 -6.14 2.95 -20.84
N TYR A 94 -5.54 2.39 -19.79
CA TYR A 94 -4.71 1.18 -19.82
C TYR A 94 -5.11 0.20 -18.70
N PRO A 95 -6.19 -0.59 -18.86
CA PRO A 95 -6.75 -1.40 -17.77
C PRO A 95 -5.79 -2.40 -17.11
N ALA A 96 -4.79 -2.89 -17.84
CA ALA A 96 -3.75 -3.75 -17.27
C ALA A 96 -2.97 -3.06 -16.12
N PHE A 97 -2.85 -1.73 -16.14
CA PHE A 97 -2.19 -0.94 -15.12
C PHE A 97 -2.86 -1.06 -13.74
N PHE A 98 -4.15 -1.41 -13.69
CA PHE A 98 -4.82 -1.71 -12.42
C PHE A 98 -4.21 -2.90 -11.67
N LEU A 99 -3.56 -3.85 -12.35
CA LEU A 99 -2.82 -4.92 -11.67
C LEU A 99 -1.62 -4.38 -10.90
N ALA A 100 -0.95 -3.34 -11.42
CA ALA A 100 0.11 -2.66 -10.69
C ALA A 100 -0.45 -1.96 -9.45
N ILE A 101 -1.56 -1.24 -9.58
CA ILE A 101 -2.18 -0.46 -8.49
C ILE A 101 -2.76 -1.37 -7.39
N ILE A 102 -3.46 -2.44 -7.77
CA ILE A 102 -4.16 -3.31 -6.80
C ILE A 102 -3.22 -4.33 -6.17
N VAL A 103 -2.26 -4.87 -6.93
CA VAL A 103 -1.46 -6.02 -6.50
C VAL A 103 0.01 -5.66 -6.37
N GLY A 104 0.63 -5.20 -7.44
CA GLY A 104 2.08 -4.97 -7.48
C GLY A 104 2.55 -3.98 -6.41
N ALA A 105 2.03 -2.76 -6.44
CA ALA A 105 2.42 -1.68 -5.54
C ALA A 105 2.15 -2.03 -4.07
N PRO A 106 0.94 -2.49 -3.65
CA PRO A 106 0.70 -2.87 -2.27
C PRO A 106 1.63 -3.97 -1.75
N ILE A 107 1.95 -4.98 -2.57
CA ILE A 107 2.88 -6.03 -2.15
C ILE A 107 4.27 -5.46 -1.90
N MET A 108 4.78 -4.66 -2.84
CA MET A 108 6.11 -4.06 -2.73
C MET A 108 6.19 -3.13 -1.52
N GLU A 109 5.20 -2.27 -1.35
CA GLU A 109 5.12 -1.32 -0.24
C GLU A 109 5.03 -2.03 1.12
N GLU A 110 4.22 -3.07 1.25
CA GLU A 110 4.14 -3.83 2.50
C GLU A 110 5.47 -4.51 2.84
N ILE A 111 6.17 -5.06 1.86
CA ILE A 111 7.48 -5.68 2.09
C ILE A 111 8.51 -4.63 2.52
N VAL A 112 8.60 -3.51 1.80
CA VAL A 112 9.57 -2.45 2.08
C VAL A 112 9.27 -1.79 3.43
N PHE A 113 8.08 -1.22 3.59
CA PHE A 113 7.77 -0.43 4.77
C PHE A 113 7.48 -1.31 5.99
N ARG A 114 6.73 -2.42 5.82
CA ARG A 114 6.30 -3.21 6.99
C ARG A 114 7.31 -4.29 7.36
N LYS A 115 7.71 -5.16 6.42
CA LYS A 115 8.66 -6.24 6.76
C LYS A 115 10.07 -5.70 7.02
N VAL A 116 10.59 -4.87 6.12
CA VAL A 116 12.00 -4.42 6.17
C VAL A 116 12.19 -3.26 7.13
N ILE A 117 11.44 -2.16 6.99
CA ILE A 117 11.62 -0.97 7.85
C ILE A 117 11.02 -1.24 9.24
N PHE A 118 9.70 -1.34 9.37
CA PHE A 118 9.04 -1.49 10.66
C PHE A 118 9.49 -2.77 11.40
N GLY A 119 9.47 -3.93 10.72
CA GLY A 119 9.77 -5.22 11.31
C GLY A 119 11.18 -5.29 11.91
N ASN A 120 12.20 -4.84 11.18
CA ASN A 120 13.59 -4.89 11.66
C ASN A 120 13.88 -3.75 12.65
N LEU A 121 13.38 -2.54 12.40
CA LEU A 121 13.64 -1.38 13.26
C LEU A 121 12.95 -1.52 14.63
N SER A 122 11.89 -2.34 14.72
CA SER A 122 11.21 -2.67 15.99
C SER A 122 12.15 -3.25 17.05
N ALA A 123 13.24 -3.92 16.64
CA ALA A 123 14.25 -4.44 17.57
C ALA A 123 15.18 -3.36 18.11
N VAL A 124 15.28 -2.20 17.44
CA VAL A 124 16.21 -1.10 17.76
C VAL A 124 15.50 0.06 18.46
N THR A 125 14.35 0.49 17.93
CA THR A 125 13.62 1.68 18.40
C THR A 125 12.37 1.33 19.21
N GLY A 126 12.10 0.04 19.42
CA GLY A 126 10.80 -0.44 19.89
C GLY A 126 9.70 -0.33 18.82
N GLN A 127 8.58 -0.99 19.08
CA GLN A 127 7.46 -1.10 18.13
C GLN A 127 6.83 0.26 17.80
N ILE A 128 6.64 1.13 18.80
CA ILE A 128 6.02 2.45 18.59
C ILE A 128 6.94 3.33 17.72
N GLY A 129 8.23 3.43 18.06
CA GLY A 129 9.19 4.22 17.29
C GLY A 129 9.31 3.73 15.85
N ALA A 130 9.38 2.41 15.65
CA ALA A 130 9.47 1.83 14.32
C ALA A 130 8.21 2.07 13.49
N ALA A 131 7.03 1.99 14.11
CA ALA A 131 5.75 2.24 13.44
C ALA A 131 5.65 3.71 12.99
N LEU A 132 6.04 4.66 13.84
CA LEU A 132 6.08 6.08 13.49
C LEU A 132 7.04 6.34 12.32
N ILE A 133 8.27 5.84 12.40
CA ILE A 133 9.28 6.02 11.34
C ILE A 133 8.79 5.43 10.01
N SER A 134 8.33 4.18 10.02
CA SER A 134 7.81 3.52 8.82
C SER A 134 6.63 4.27 8.21
N SER A 135 5.74 4.78 9.03
CA SER A 135 4.51 5.44 8.56
C SER A 135 4.78 6.84 8.00
N VAL A 136 5.74 7.56 8.58
CA VAL A 136 6.22 8.85 8.06
C VAL A 136 6.89 8.65 6.70
N LEU A 137 7.78 7.64 6.57
CA LEU A 137 8.43 7.33 5.30
C LEU A 137 7.42 6.88 4.23
N PHE A 138 6.43 6.06 4.60
CA PHE A 138 5.33 5.65 3.72
C PHE A 138 4.54 6.87 3.23
N SER A 139 4.23 7.81 4.12
CA SER A 139 3.54 9.06 3.78
C SER A 139 4.33 9.93 2.80
N PHE A 140 5.63 10.10 3.02
CA PHE A 140 6.48 10.84 2.11
C PHE A 140 6.59 10.19 0.72
N ALA A 141 6.59 8.86 0.64
CA ALA A 141 6.66 8.15 -0.63
C ALA A 141 5.44 8.41 -1.54
N HIS A 142 4.29 8.78 -0.96
CA HIS A 142 3.08 9.10 -1.73
C HIS A 142 3.10 10.52 -2.31
N ALA A 143 3.82 11.45 -1.67
CA ALA A 143 4.12 12.80 -2.17
C ALA A 143 2.94 13.59 -2.78
N ASP A 144 1.70 13.35 -2.33
CA ASP A 144 0.49 13.94 -2.94
C ASP A 144 -0.14 15.10 -2.12
N GLY A 145 0.45 15.43 -0.97
CA GLY A 145 -0.05 16.46 -0.04
C GLY A 145 -0.89 15.92 1.13
N HIS A 146 -1.40 14.69 1.07
CA HIS A 146 -2.22 14.10 2.15
C HIS A 146 -1.37 13.41 3.23
N PHE A 147 -0.42 14.13 3.83
CA PHE A 147 0.56 13.55 4.75
C PHE A 147 -0.07 12.81 5.94
N ILE A 148 -1.06 13.43 6.59
CA ILE A 148 -1.72 12.85 7.77
C ILE A 148 -2.48 11.57 7.39
N LEU A 149 -3.12 11.55 6.22
CA LEU A 149 -3.87 10.40 5.71
C LEU A 149 -2.95 9.20 5.50
N TYR A 150 -1.87 9.37 4.74
CA TYR A 150 -0.96 8.27 4.46
C TYR A 150 -0.17 7.84 5.70
N ALA A 151 0.16 8.76 6.62
CA ALA A 151 0.77 8.39 7.89
C ALA A 151 -0.18 7.53 8.75
N PHE A 152 -1.48 7.85 8.78
CA PHE A 152 -2.48 7.03 9.45
C PHE A 152 -2.60 5.63 8.83
N ILE A 153 -2.71 5.53 7.50
CA ILE A 153 -2.74 4.23 6.78
C ILE A 153 -1.46 3.44 7.10
N GLY A 154 -0.31 4.12 7.08
CA GLY A 154 0.98 3.66 7.58
C GLY A 154 0.89 2.93 8.91
N LEU A 155 0.38 3.64 9.91
CA LEU A 155 0.30 3.19 11.30
C LEU A 155 -0.69 2.03 11.45
N LEU A 156 -1.85 2.11 10.80
CA LEU A 156 -2.85 1.05 10.85
C LEU A 156 -2.32 -0.26 10.28
N PHE A 157 -1.57 -0.21 9.17
CA PHE A 157 -0.95 -1.40 8.58
C PHE A 157 0.19 -1.95 9.45
N CYS A 158 0.99 -1.09 10.10
CA CYS A 158 1.95 -1.55 11.11
C CYS A 158 1.24 -2.29 12.25
N TRP A 159 0.13 -1.73 12.74
CA TRP A 159 -0.67 -2.34 13.80
C TRP A 159 -1.28 -3.68 13.38
N LEU A 160 -1.86 -3.80 12.17
CA LEU A 160 -2.40 -5.08 11.67
C LEU A 160 -1.32 -6.17 11.56
N TYR A 161 -0.15 -5.81 11.04
CA TYR A 161 0.99 -6.72 10.95
C TYR A 161 1.46 -7.13 12.35
N GLN A 162 1.59 -6.18 13.27
CA GLN A 162 1.96 -6.43 14.65
C GLN A 162 0.96 -7.34 15.38
N HIS A 163 -0.33 -7.06 15.21
CA HIS A 163 -1.41 -7.75 15.90
C HIS A 163 -1.48 -9.24 15.51
N THR A 164 -1.23 -9.54 14.23
CA THR A 164 -1.36 -10.91 13.70
C THR A 164 -0.03 -11.64 13.56
N GLY A 165 1.11 -10.93 13.65
CA GLY A 165 2.44 -11.46 13.34
C GLY A 165 2.59 -11.91 11.88
N ARG A 166 1.73 -11.43 10.97
CA ARG A 166 1.71 -11.80 9.56
C ARG A 166 1.52 -10.59 8.66
N ILE A 167 2.49 -10.38 7.77
CA ILE A 167 2.46 -9.30 6.78
C ILE A 167 1.27 -9.45 5.83
N GLN A 168 0.79 -10.68 5.61
CA GLN A 168 -0.35 -10.95 4.76
C GLN A 168 -1.63 -10.29 5.27
N THR A 169 -1.76 -10.01 6.57
CA THR A 169 -2.92 -9.30 7.12
C THR A 169 -2.98 -7.87 6.59
N SER A 170 -1.91 -7.10 6.75
CA SER A 170 -1.85 -5.72 6.27
C SER A 170 -1.85 -5.66 4.74
N MET A 171 -1.16 -6.59 4.07
CA MET A 171 -1.18 -6.72 2.61
C MET A 171 -2.56 -7.02 2.05
N THR A 172 -3.35 -7.88 2.71
CA THR A 172 -4.75 -8.13 2.31
C THR A 172 -5.59 -6.86 2.45
N ALA A 173 -5.50 -6.18 3.60
CA ALA A 173 -6.21 -4.92 3.82
C ALA A 173 -5.84 -3.86 2.77
N HIS A 174 -4.55 -3.74 2.43
CA HIS A 174 -4.04 -2.78 1.45
C HIS A 174 -4.52 -3.09 0.03
N ILE A 175 -4.38 -4.34 -0.43
CA ILE A 175 -4.88 -4.78 -1.74
C ILE A 175 -6.38 -4.52 -1.87
N LEU A 176 -7.15 -4.87 -0.83
CA LEU A 176 -8.60 -4.64 -0.83
C LEU A 176 -8.96 -3.16 -0.80
N MET A 177 -8.20 -2.34 -0.07
CA MET A 177 -8.39 -0.89 -0.04
C MET A 177 -8.20 -0.31 -1.44
N ASN A 178 -7.11 -0.66 -2.14
CA ASN A 178 -6.87 -0.19 -3.50
C ASN A 178 -7.91 -0.74 -4.49
N ALA A 179 -8.30 -2.01 -4.35
CA ALA A 179 -9.37 -2.59 -5.16
C ALA A 179 -10.71 -1.85 -4.97
N SER A 180 -11.04 -1.43 -3.74
CA SER A 180 -12.29 -0.69 -3.46
C SER A 180 -12.37 0.66 -4.19
N VAL A 181 -11.22 1.28 -4.47
CA VAL A 181 -11.12 2.53 -5.23
C VAL A 181 -11.17 2.28 -6.74
N VAL A 182 -10.52 1.21 -7.21
CA VAL A 182 -10.42 0.88 -8.64
C VAL A 182 -11.67 0.22 -9.22
N LEU A 183 -12.32 -0.67 -8.47
CA LEU A 183 -13.44 -1.48 -8.97
C LEU A 183 -14.60 -0.66 -9.54
N PRO A 184 -15.06 0.43 -8.88
CA PRO A 184 -16.13 1.26 -9.45
C PRO A 184 -15.77 1.83 -10.82
N THR A 185 -14.52 2.26 -11.01
CA THR A 185 -14.01 2.75 -12.29
C THR A 185 -13.97 1.66 -13.36
N LEU A 186 -13.51 0.45 -13.00
CA LEU A 186 -13.45 -0.69 -13.92
C LEU A 186 -14.84 -1.15 -14.39
N LEU A 187 -15.84 -1.06 -13.50
CA LEU A 187 -17.23 -1.44 -13.77
C LEU A 187 -18.04 -0.34 -14.48
N GLY A 188 -17.45 0.82 -14.76
CA GLY A 188 -18.15 1.96 -15.36
C GLY A 188 -19.17 2.61 -14.42
N LEU A 189 -19.01 2.44 -13.10
CA LEU A 189 -19.91 3.01 -12.09
C LEU A 189 -19.56 4.47 -11.74
N LEU A 190 -18.38 4.93 -12.15
CA LEU A 190 -17.92 6.31 -12.01
C LEU A 190 -17.47 6.81 -13.39
N HIS A 191 -18.22 7.77 -13.94
CA HIS A 191 -17.91 8.53 -15.16
C HIS A 191 -17.48 9.94 -14.78
#